data_AF-A0A7C6XVJ3-F1
#
_entry.id   AF-A0A7C6XVJ3-F1
#
_cell.length_a   1.000
_cell.length_b   1.000
_cell.length_c   1.000
_cell.angle_alpha   90.00
_cell.angle_beta   90.00
_cell.angle_gamma   90.00
#
_symmetry.space_group_name_H-M   'P 1'
#
loop_
_entity.id
_entity.type
_entity.pdbx_description
1 polymer ?
#
loop_
_entity_poly.entity_id
_entity_poly.type
_entity_poly.pdbx_seq_one_letter_code
_entity_poly.pdbx_strand_id
1 'polypeptide(L)' 'MALFESYDRRIAQINKTLSENGIGSIEEAKEICAAKGFDPYKICKDIQPIAFENAAWAYVIGAAIGATLPRCRS' A
#
# COMPACT_ATOMS: atom_id res chain seq x y z
N MET A 1 16.31 -7.99 -7.94
CA MET A 1 16.81 -6.61 -7.90
C MET A 1 16.35 -6.02 -6.59
N ALA A 2 17.25 -5.67 -5.66
CA ALA A 2 16.83 -5.11 -4.37
C ALA A 2 16.11 -3.79 -4.63
N LEU A 3 14.79 -3.76 -4.38
CA LEU A 3 13.95 -2.61 -4.70
C LEU A 3 14.40 -1.36 -3.93
N PHE A 4 14.85 -1.50 -2.67
CA PHE A 4 15.40 -0.41 -1.86
C PHE A 4 16.37 -0.94 -0.79
N GLU A 5 17.22 -0.06 -0.25
CA GLU A 5 18.09 -0.35 0.89
C GLU A 5 17.25 -0.73 2.13
N SER A 6 17.56 -1.86 2.78
CA SER A 6 16.81 -2.46 3.90
C SER A 6 15.40 -3.00 3.60
N TYR A 7 15.11 -3.37 2.33
CA TYR A 7 13.83 -3.98 1.94
C TYR A 7 13.49 -5.24 2.75
N ASP A 8 14.43 -6.17 2.93
CA ASP A 8 14.21 -7.42 3.67
C ASP A 8 13.77 -7.22 5.12
N ARG A 9 14.23 -6.16 5.79
CA ARG A 9 13.81 -5.87 7.18
C ARG A 9 12.43 -5.25 7.25
N ARG A 10 12.08 -4.39 6.28
CA ARG A 10 10.82 -3.64 6.27
C ARG A 10 9.67 -4.46 5.69
N ILE A 11 9.95 -5.35 4.73
CA ILE A 11 8.92 -6.21 4.13
C ILE A 11 8.32 -7.16 5.15
N ALA A 12 9.08 -7.63 6.13
CA ALA A 12 8.55 -8.46 7.21
C ALA A 12 7.45 -7.75 8.01
N GLN A 13 7.63 -6.47 8.34
CA GLN A 13 6.61 -5.66 9.00
C GLN A 13 5.43 -5.36 8.07
N ILE A 14 5.70 -5.02 6.82
CA ILE A 14 4.66 -4.74 5.81
C ILE A 14 3.77 -5.96 5.60
N ASN A 15 4.37 -7.13 5.34
CA ASN A 15 3.64 -8.39 5.16
C ASN A 15 2.89 -8.78 6.44
N LYS A 16 3.45 -8.52 7.63
CA LYS A 16 2.75 -8.75 8.89
C LYS A 16 1.48 -7.89 8.98
N THR A 17 1.58 -6.58 8.74
CA THR A 17 0.42 -5.68 8.77
C THR A 17 -0.61 -6.01 7.67
N LEU A 18 -0.16 -6.40 6.48
CA LEU A 18 -1.04 -6.86 5.40
C LEU A 18 -1.80 -8.12 5.82
N SER A 19 -1.11 -9.14 6.35
CA SER A 19 -1.73 -10.36 6.87
C SER A 19 -2.71 -10.10 8.01
N GLU A 20 -2.41 -9.16 8.91
CA GLU A 20 -3.33 -8.73 9.99
C GLU A 20 -4.64 -8.13 9.46
N ASN A 21 -4.60 -7.52 8.26
CA ASN A 21 -5.76 -6.94 7.59
C ASN A 21 -6.40 -7.87 6.54
N GLY A 22 -5.95 -9.13 6.45
CA GLY A 22 -6.46 -10.12 5.51
C GLY A 22 -6.03 -9.89 4.05
N ILE A 23 -4.96 -9.14 3.83
CA ILE A 23 -4.38 -8.90 2.50
C ILE A 23 -3.11 -9.76 2.41
N GLY A 24 -3.05 -10.69 1.46
CA GLY A 24 -1.97 -11.66 1.34
C GLY A 24 -0.70 -11.10 0.69
N SER A 25 -0.79 -10.02 -0.09
CA SER A 25 0.35 -9.44 -0.79
C SER A 25 0.18 -7.96 -1.16
N ILE A 26 1.30 -7.32 -1.49
CA ILE A 26 1.33 -5.92 -1.93
C ILE A 26 0.60 -5.76 -3.28
N GLU A 27 0.65 -6.77 -4.16
CA GLU A 27 -0.13 -6.79 -5.41
C GLU A 27 -1.63 -6.77 -5.14
N GLU A 28 -2.10 -7.56 -4.18
CA GLU A 28 -3.51 -7.65 -3.80
C GLU A 28 -4.01 -6.32 -3.20
N ALA A 29 -3.17 -5.64 -2.41
CA ALA A 29 -3.45 -4.29 -1.94
C ALA A 29 -3.67 -3.30 -3.10
N LYS A 30 -2.88 -3.43 -4.17
CA LYS A 30 -3.02 -2.59 -5.37
C LYS A 30 -4.28 -2.93 -6.16
N GLU A 31 -4.62 -4.20 -6.29
CA GLU A 31 -5.88 -4.63 -6.92
C GLU A 31 -7.11 -4.12 -6.18
N ILE A 32 -7.10 -4.12 -4.84
CA ILE A 32 -8.18 -3.55 -4.02
C ILE A 32 -8.33 -2.04 -4.29
N CYS A 33 -7.23 -1.30 -4.37
CA CYS A 33 -7.26 0.13 -4.69
C CYS A 33 -7.77 0.37 -6.12
N ALA A 34 -7.28 -0.41 -7.08
CA ALA A 34 -7.70 -0.33 -8.48
C ALA A 34 -9.19 -0.68 -8.67
N ALA A 35 -9.70 -1.67 -7.93
CA ALA A 35 -11.11 -2.04 -7.92
C ALA A 35 -12.01 -0.91 -7.40
N LYS A 36 -11.48 -0.04 -6.53
CA LYS A 36 -12.17 1.19 -6.09
C LYS A 36 -12.01 2.38 -7.03
N GLY A 37 -11.20 2.26 -8.09
CA GLY A 37 -11.04 3.28 -9.12
C GLY A 37 -10.02 4.36 -8.80
N PHE A 38 -9.08 4.14 -7.86
CA PHE A 38 -7.99 5.08 -7.60
C PHE A 38 -6.65 4.37 -7.40
N ASP A 39 -5.56 5.06 -7.77
CA ASP A 39 -4.20 4.52 -7.69
C ASP A 39 -3.34 5.41 -6.77
N PRO A 40 -3.25 5.07 -5.46
CA PRO A 40 -2.51 5.86 -4.48
C PRO A 40 -1.04 6.05 -4.86
N TYR A 41 -0.43 5.08 -5.54
CA TYR A 41 0.96 5.14 -5.97
C TYR A 41 1.16 6.26 -6.99
N LYS A 42 0.32 6.31 -8.01
CA LYS A 42 0.34 7.37 -9.02
C LYS A 42 0.04 8.73 -8.42
N ILE A 43 -0.98 8.82 -7.56
CA ILE A 43 -1.34 10.07 -6.88
C ILE A 43 -0.15 10.61 -6.07
N CYS A 44 0.57 9.73 -5.35
CA CYS A 44 1.72 10.13 -4.57
C CYS A 44 2.87 10.65 -5.44
N LYS A 45 3.13 10.00 -6.58
CA LYS A 45 4.17 10.41 -7.54
C LYS A 45 3.79 11.66 -8.34
N ASP A 46 2.51 11.86 -8.62
CA ASP A 46 2.01 13.03 -9.33
C ASP A 46 2.11 14.29 -8.45
N ILE A 47 1.75 14.17 -7.17
CA ILE A 47 1.85 15.26 -6.19
C ILE A 47 3.31 15.51 -5.80
N GLN A 48 4.09 14.44 -5.54
CA GLN A 48 5.50 14.52 -5.16
C GLN A 48 6.34 13.55 -6.00
N PRO A 49 6.87 14.00 -7.14
CA PRO A 49 7.73 13.17 -8.00
C PRO A 49 8.98 12.66 -7.28
N ILE A 50 9.48 13.45 -6.32
CA ILE A 50 10.64 13.12 -5.47
C ILE A 50 10.29 12.19 -4.30
N ALA A 51 9.04 11.75 -4.15
CA ALA A 51 8.65 10.85 -3.08
C ALA A 51 9.35 9.49 -3.22
N PHE A 52 9.90 9.02 -2.10
CA PHE A 52 10.50 7.70 -2.00
C PHE A 52 9.49 6.59 -2.32
N GLU A 53 9.94 5.55 -3.03
CA GLU A 53 9.15 4.37 -3.36
C GLU A 53 8.45 3.77 -2.12
N ASN A 54 9.16 3.68 -1.00
CA ASN A 54 8.60 3.19 0.27
C ASN A 54 7.37 3.96 0.72
N ALA A 55 7.35 5.28 0.53
CA ALA A 55 6.22 6.12 0.93
C ALA A 55 5.03 5.88 0.00
N ALA A 56 5.26 5.82 -1.31
CA ALA A 56 4.20 5.54 -2.28
C ALA A 56 3.53 4.18 -2.03
N TRP A 57 4.30 3.14 -1.72
CA TRP A 57 3.77 1.83 -1.36
C TRP A 57 3.05 1.82 0.00
N ALA A 58 3.52 2.56 0.98
CA ALA A 58 2.81 2.71 2.25
C ALA A 58 1.40 3.31 2.07
N TYR A 59 1.25 4.26 1.14
CA TYR A 59 -0.07 4.80 0.77
C TYR A 59 -0.96 3.77 0.08
N VAL A 60 -0.42 2.91 -0.79
CA VAL A 60 -1.19 1.81 -1.41
C VAL A 60 -1.70 0.83 -0.34
N ILE A 61 -0.83 0.43 0.58
CA ILE A 61 -1.18 -0.50 1.67
C ILE A 61 -2.20 0.12 2.61
N GLY A 62 -1.98 1.35 3.06
CA GLY A 62 -2.90 2.07 3.94
C GLY A 62 -4.26 2.32 3.28
N ALA A 63 -4.27 2.65 1.99
CA ALA A 63 -5.49 2.80 1.22
C ALA A 63 -6.24 1.48 1.05
N ALA A 64 -5.55 0.37 0.82
CA ALA A 64 -6.15 -0.95 0.74
C ALA A 64 -6.78 -1.36 2.08
N ILE A 65 -6.08 -1.13 3.20
CA ILE A 65 -6.61 -1.38 4.54
C ILE A 65 -7.86 -0.55 4.81
N GLY A 66 -7.81 0.77 4.56
CA GLY A 66 -8.96 1.65 4.70
C GLY A 66 -10.11 1.32 3.74
N ALA A 67 -9.79 0.74 2.59
CA ALA A 67 -10.75 0.29 1.61
C ALA A 67 -11.49 -0.99 2.06
N THR A 68 -10.80 -1.91 2.74
CA THR A 68 -11.36 -3.16 3.24
C THR A 68 -12.15 -2.96 4.53
N LEU A 69 -11.82 -1.95 5.35
CA LEU A 69 -12.56 -1.67 6.57
C LEU A 69 -14.02 -1.29 6.26
N PRO A 70 -15.00 -1.88 6.98
CA PRO A 70 -16.38 -1.47 6.86
C PRO A 70 -16.43 0.00 7.25
N ARG A 71 -16.82 0.86 6.30
CA ARG A 71 -17.03 2.29 6.54
C ARG A 71 -17.82 2.40 7.84
N CYS A 72 -17.27 3.12 8.84
CA CYS A 72 -18.09 3.67 9.90
C CYS A 72 -19.26 4.37 9.22
N ARG A 73 -20.44 3.74 9.28
CA ARG A 73 -21.72 4.36 8.95
C ARG A 73 -21.86 5.53 9.92
N SER A 74 -21.52 6.72 9.47
CA SER A 74 -22.06 7.97 9.99
C SER A 74 -23.36 8.27 9.26
#